data_AF-A0A814KI07-F1
#
_entry.id   AF-A0A814KI07-F1
#
_cell.length_a   1.000
_cell.length_b   1.000
_cell.length_c   1.000
_cell.angle_alpha   90.00
_cell.angle_beta   90.00
_cell.angle_gamma   90.00
#
_symmetry.space_group_name_H-M   'P 1'
#
loop_
_entity.id
_entity.type
_entity.pdbx_description
1 polymer ?
#
loop_
_entity_poly.entity_id
_entity_poly.type
_entity_poly.pdbx_seq_one_letter_code
_entity_poly.pdbx_strand_id
1 'polypeptide(L)'
;MLNNNTPSPQNSKSLKLRALFFVILFISSCLLFVRFDLTASRMIIQNMFNPLIVHTHKNGTNATLIKSNDTQITDKTRNLNNESKLSLNTNDSYQPKEAFVTFCNNNRRYLDLLKVLLDSVHTFSTRHIIAFGIDVDLNIDPTPYPRLIKRRISQRDCGPSVYFCKIHAIVSSNVDYGVLMETDDVVNYNVDVLFDVLHVWPYPLPLSPRHPDDPQNYHHFMQKFNVSKRSLPYIHAHMIWNYHAIPFLRNLRELLRRSHFYGANYDETAVNVMLWHAKANYTLCKYDPFFTFSEAYELWPNITNCTRYCHTVFITLHGSKDAPISAALLERLKTMRGKPTVQTPGMGGLYHLNDTRYSCCYPDIDGAFDIFLSQTSNQSLNPTVEIEAPSDIQNNVLVEIVNNHILFISMNGSTMTNKNIYAYIRFRSPLYRYTIKGTGNVLTDDNGISSENTEGFTLDNQGVANVAMRLNVTKFQVHHTGTGNSRFWGEVRGEAYFDAKGVGDINALSLITKQAKVRSTGVNIVRIAAIDDVQIEVSGVSNVYYRLPAGKKPSKAISTGLGKIVLIH
;
A
#
# COMPACT_ATOMS: atom_id res chain seq x y z
N MET A 1 24.07 73.68 36.54
CA MET A 1 25.44 73.21 36.23
C MET A 1 25.41 71.69 36.18
N LEU A 2 25.99 71.12 35.13
CA LEU A 2 25.97 69.72 34.74
C LEU A 2 26.71 68.80 35.73
N ASN A 3 26.25 67.57 35.90
CA ASN A 3 27.13 66.40 35.77
C ASN A 3 26.32 65.10 35.54
N ASN A 4 26.48 64.55 34.33
CA ASN A 4 26.00 63.25 33.89
C ASN A 4 27.15 62.23 34.02
N ASN A 5 26.88 61.05 34.56
CA ASN A 5 27.72 59.86 34.37
C ASN A 5 26.81 58.65 34.08
N THR A 6 26.81 58.20 32.84
CA THR A 6 26.23 56.93 32.36
C THR A 6 27.36 55.96 31.99
N PRO A 7 27.28 54.66 32.35
CA PRO A 7 28.20 53.65 31.85
C PRO A 7 27.72 53.00 30.54
N SER A 8 28.68 52.70 29.66
CA SER A 8 28.52 52.14 28.30
C SER A 8 28.18 50.64 28.26
N PRO A 9 27.56 50.12 27.17
CA PRO A 9 27.30 48.70 27.00
C PRO A 9 28.42 48.00 26.20
N GLN A 10 29.23 47.18 26.87
CA GLN A 10 30.03 46.13 26.21
C GLN A 10 29.85 44.82 26.97
N ASN A 11 28.95 43.95 26.49
CA ASN A 11 29.00 42.47 26.67
C ASN A 11 27.76 41.75 26.10
N SER A 12 27.47 41.89 24.80
CA SER A 12 26.39 41.11 24.14
C SER A 12 26.88 40.11 23.08
N LYS A 13 28.20 40.05 22.80
CA LYS A 13 28.77 39.15 21.79
C LYS A 13 29.24 37.80 22.33
N SER A 14 29.57 37.67 23.63
CA SER A 14 30.07 36.40 24.20
C SER A 14 28.97 35.38 24.56
N LEU A 15 27.73 35.84 24.78
CA LEU A 15 26.60 34.96 25.12
C LEU A 15 26.04 34.21 23.90
N LYS A 16 26.05 34.85 22.72
CA LYS A 16 25.57 34.22 21.46
C LYS A 16 26.52 33.13 20.95
N LEU A 17 27.83 33.28 21.18
CA LEU A 17 28.82 32.29 20.76
C LEU A 17 28.76 31.01 21.63
N ARG A 18 28.42 31.14 22.92
CA ARG A 18 28.26 30.00 23.84
C ARG A 18 26.98 29.19 23.56
N ALA A 19 25.89 29.85 23.16
CA ALA A 19 24.67 29.16 22.76
C ALA A 19 24.83 28.37 21.45
N LEU A 20 25.58 28.93 20.48
CA LEU A 20 25.86 28.25 19.21
C LEU A 20 26.80 27.03 19.40
N PHE A 21 27.76 27.12 20.33
CA PHE A 21 28.66 26.01 20.67
C PHE A 21 27.92 24.83 21.33
N PHE A 22 26.90 25.11 22.15
CA PHE A 22 26.09 24.07 22.81
C PHE A 22 25.19 23.31 21.81
N VAL A 23 24.65 23.97 20.79
CA VAL A 23 23.82 23.33 19.76
C VAL A 23 24.65 22.41 18.84
N ILE A 24 25.88 22.82 18.50
CA ILE A 24 26.78 22.03 17.64
C ILE A 24 27.32 20.78 18.38
N LEU A 25 27.60 20.89 19.68
CA LEU A 25 28.00 19.74 20.51
C LEU A 25 26.88 18.71 20.70
N PHE A 26 25.61 19.15 20.72
CA PHE A 26 24.45 18.28 20.86
C PHE A 26 24.13 17.48 19.57
N ILE A 27 24.33 18.10 18.39
CA ILE A 27 24.14 17.42 17.10
C ILE A 27 25.23 16.35 16.88
N SER A 28 26.47 16.63 17.31
CA SER A 28 27.59 15.69 17.17
C SER A 28 27.46 14.45 18.08
N SER A 29 26.84 14.60 19.25
CA SER A 29 26.63 13.49 20.20
C SER A 29 25.46 12.57 19.83
N CYS A 30 24.45 13.05 19.10
CA CYS A 30 23.39 12.20 18.53
C CYS A 30 23.87 11.32 17.37
N LEU A 31 24.89 11.75 16.61
CA LEU A 31 25.50 10.96 15.53
C LEU A 31 26.46 9.87 16.05
N LEU A 32 26.91 9.95 17.30
CA LEU A 32 27.81 8.97 17.90
C LEU A 32 27.11 7.78 18.59
N PHE A 33 25.78 7.84 18.80
CA PHE A 33 25.02 6.80 19.50
C PHE A 33 24.44 5.69 18.60
N VAL A 34 24.70 5.71 17.28
CA VAL A 34 24.20 4.71 16.31
C VAL A 34 25.20 3.55 16.06
N ARG A 35 26.21 3.37 16.92
CA ARG A 35 27.12 2.20 16.84
C ARG A 35 27.29 1.51 18.19
N PHE A 36 26.35 0.62 18.53
CA PHE A 36 26.41 -0.56 19.43
C PHE A 36 24.95 -1.10 19.43
N ASP A 37 24.58 -2.37 19.27
CA ASP A 37 25.22 -3.67 19.43
C ASP A 37 24.31 -4.72 18.71
N LEU A 38 24.82 -5.42 17.69
CA LEU A 38 24.07 -6.42 16.89
C LEU A 38 24.20 -7.86 17.45
N THR A 39 24.72 -8.01 18.66
CA THR A 39 25.05 -9.34 19.22
C THR A 39 23.95 -9.88 20.15
N ALA A 40 23.04 -9.05 20.66
CA ALA A 40 21.95 -9.47 21.56
C ALA A 40 20.76 -10.15 20.86
N SER A 41 20.54 -9.88 19.57
CA SER A 41 19.40 -10.43 18.82
C SER A 41 19.59 -11.88 18.34
N ARG A 42 20.80 -12.46 18.46
CA ARG A 42 21.07 -13.86 18.10
C ARG A 42 20.79 -14.86 19.23
N MET A 43 20.71 -14.43 20.49
CA MET A 43 20.43 -15.34 21.62
C MET A 43 18.94 -15.56 21.92
N ILE A 44 18.04 -14.74 21.38
CA ILE A 44 16.59 -14.84 21.66
C ILE A 44 15.87 -15.75 20.65
N ILE A 45 16.42 -15.92 19.44
CA ILE A 45 15.79 -16.72 18.37
C ILE A 45 16.10 -18.23 18.52
N GLN A 46 17.12 -18.62 19.29
CA GLN A 46 17.53 -20.03 19.43
C GLN A 46 16.81 -20.81 20.54
N ASN A 47 15.98 -20.14 21.37
CA ASN A 47 15.24 -20.77 22.47
C ASN A 47 13.74 -20.99 22.19
N MET A 48 13.24 -20.72 20.97
CA MET A 48 11.83 -20.91 20.62
C MET A 48 11.49 -22.26 19.97
N PHE A 49 12.45 -23.15 19.77
CA PHE A 49 12.22 -24.47 19.20
C PHE A 49 12.86 -25.57 20.04
N ASN A 50 12.16 -26.01 21.08
CA ASN A 50 12.29 -27.36 21.62
C ASN A 50 10.89 -27.94 21.85
N PRO A 51 10.61 -29.17 21.43
CA PRO A 51 9.28 -29.76 21.50
C PRO A 51 8.93 -30.15 22.94
N LEU A 52 7.68 -29.88 23.32
CA LEU A 52 7.08 -30.35 24.57
C LEU A 52 7.18 -31.88 24.68
N ILE A 53 7.81 -32.33 25.76
CA ILE A 53 7.67 -33.69 26.29
C ILE A 53 6.28 -33.78 26.92
N VAL A 54 5.41 -34.61 26.34
CA VAL A 54 4.10 -34.93 26.93
C VAL A 54 4.30 -36.06 27.95
N HIS A 55 4.13 -35.74 29.24
CA HIS A 55 3.91 -36.74 30.28
C HIS A 55 2.52 -37.35 30.11
N THR A 56 2.45 -38.66 29.87
CA THR A 56 1.20 -39.43 29.86
C THR A 56 0.81 -39.80 31.30
N HIS A 57 -0.35 -39.29 31.74
CA HIS A 57 -1.05 -39.79 32.92
C HIS A 57 -2.02 -40.89 32.48
N LYS A 58 -1.89 -42.07 33.11
CA LYS A 58 -2.80 -43.21 32.99
C LYS A 58 -4.17 -42.87 33.59
N ASN A 59 -5.23 -43.17 32.83
CA ASN A 59 -6.58 -43.63 33.22
C ASN A 59 -7.31 -43.81 31.87
N GLY A 60 -7.83 -44.95 31.43
CA GLY A 60 -8.44 -46.06 32.13
C GLY A 60 -9.94 -46.05 31.84
N THR A 61 -10.37 -46.43 30.63
CA THR A 61 -11.63 -47.15 30.36
C THR A 61 -11.75 -47.53 28.87
N ASN A 62 -12.34 -48.70 28.64
CA ASN A 62 -12.37 -49.47 27.40
C ASN A 62 -13.27 -48.87 26.31
N ALA A 63 -12.78 -48.86 25.07
CA ALA A 63 -13.64 -48.92 23.88
C ALA A 63 -12.94 -49.69 22.75
N THR A 64 -13.67 -50.66 22.20
CA THR A 64 -13.25 -51.76 21.34
C THR A 64 -12.75 -51.26 19.98
N LEU A 65 -11.50 -51.59 19.64
CA LEU A 65 -10.86 -51.31 18.35
C LEU A 65 -11.28 -52.36 17.29
N ILE A 66 -11.89 -51.89 16.20
CA ILE A 66 -11.96 -52.64 14.93
C ILE A 66 -10.62 -52.45 14.24
N LYS A 67 -9.89 -53.55 14.03
CA LYS A 67 -8.62 -53.60 13.29
C LYS A 67 -8.86 -53.25 11.82
N SER A 68 -8.27 -52.16 11.33
CA SER A 68 -7.99 -51.95 9.91
C SER A 68 -6.48 -52.04 9.68
N ASN A 69 -6.09 -52.83 8.68
CA ASN A 69 -4.71 -53.20 8.37
C ASN A 69 -3.79 -51.99 8.12
N ASP A 70 -2.79 -51.83 8.97
CA ASP A 70 -1.62 -51.01 8.73
C ASP A 70 -0.79 -51.62 7.59
N THR A 71 -0.76 -50.91 6.46
CA THR A 71 0.25 -51.14 5.43
C THR A 71 1.41 -50.21 5.76
N GLN A 72 2.54 -50.79 6.14
CA GLN A 72 3.79 -50.09 6.42
C GLN A 72 4.20 -49.22 5.22
N ILE A 73 4.16 -47.90 5.39
CA ILE A 73 4.86 -46.96 4.51
C ILE A 73 6.28 -46.82 5.07
N THR A 74 7.20 -47.58 4.49
CA THR A 74 8.63 -47.40 4.70
C THR A 74 9.13 -46.12 4.02
N ASP A 75 9.97 -45.39 4.74
CA ASP A 75 10.79 -44.27 4.30
C ASP A 75 11.29 -44.37 2.85
N LYS A 76 10.82 -43.45 2.00
CA LYS A 76 11.45 -43.10 0.72
C LYS A 76 11.50 -41.59 0.57
N THR A 77 12.30 -40.94 1.41
CA THR A 77 12.65 -39.51 1.31
C THR A 77 13.97 -39.30 0.55
N ARG A 78 14.27 -40.18 -0.42
CA ARG A 78 15.39 -40.04 -1.37
C ARG A 78 14.93 -40.56 -2.74
N ASN A 79 14.21 -39.73 -3.50
CA ASN A 79 14.13 -39.77 -4.98
C ASN A 79 13.19 -38.69 -5.52
N LEU A 80 13.47 -37.42 -5.22
CA LEU A 80 12.85 -36.26 -5.91
C LEU A 80 13.78 -35.61 -6.96
N ASN A 81 14.96 -36.19 -7.23
CA ASN A 81 15.93 -35.64 -8.18
C ASN A 81 15.89 -36.27 -9.58
N ASN A 82 14.88 -37.09 -9.88
CA ASN A 82 14.69 -37.69 -11.21
C ASN A 82 13.36 -37.24 -11.85
N GLU A 83 13.00 -35.96 -11.74
CA GLU A 83 12.13 -35.37 -12.74
C GLU A 83 12.93 -35.25 -14.04
N SER A 84 12.34 -35.79 -15.11
CA SER A 84 12.86 -35.81 -16.47
C SER A 84 13.60 -34.52 -16.83
N LYS A 85 14.84 -34.64 -17.29
CA LYS A 85 15.46 -33.64 -18.16
C LYS A 85 14.53 -33.46 -19.36
N LEU A 86 13.56 -32.54 -19.25
CA LEU A 86 13.04 -31.83 -20.41
C LEU A 86 14.30 -31.34 -21.13
N SER A 87 14.48 -31.74 -22.38
CA SER A 87 15.59 -31.29 -23.21
C SER A 87 15.46 -29.78 -23.40
N LEU A 88 15.95 -29.01 -22.43
CA LEU A 88 16.24 -27.61 -22.58
C LEU A 88 17.24 -27.54 -23.73
N ASN A 89 16.82 -26.91 -24.84
CA ASN A 89 17.74 -26.58 -25.92
C ASN A 89 18.95 -25.89 -25.28
N THR A 90 20.14 -26.47 -25.47
CA THR A 90 21.37 -26.17 -24.73
C THR A 90 21.95 -24.77 -24.99
N ASN A 91 21.23 -23.90 -25.69
CA ASN A 91 21.59 -22.51 -25.90
C ASN A 91 20.85 -21.52 -24.96
N ASP A 92 19.88 -21.98 -24.16
CA ASP A 92 19.13 -21.14 -23.20
C ASP A 92 19.77 -21.16 -21.80
N SER A 93 21.02 -20.72 -21.66
CA SER A 93 21.64 -20.58 -20.33
C SER A 93 21.06 -19.42 -19.52
N TYR A 94 20.30 -18.52 -20.16
CA TYR A 94 19.73 -17.36 -19.52
C TYR A 94 18.34 -17.66 -18.94
N GLN A 95 18.24 -17.60 -17.61
CA GLN A 95 16.99 -17.68 -16.87
C GLN A 95 16.73 -16.31 -16.22
N PRO A 96 15.70 -15.56 -16.61
CA PRO A 96 15.37 -14.32 -15.93
C PRO A 96 14.89 -14.63 -14.51
N LYS A 97 15.26 -13.77 -13.55
CA LYS A 97 14.70 -13.80 -12.19
C LYS A 97 13.26 -13.27 -12.15
N GLU A 98 12.91 -12.42 -13.10
CA GLU A 98 11.62 -11.72 -13.13
C GLU A 98 11.04 -11.80 -14.55
N ALA A 99 9.81 -12.29 -14.67
CA ALA A 99 9.14 -12.33 -15.96
C ALA A 99 7.61 -12.32 -15.82
N PHE A 100 6.96 -11.83 -16.87
CA PHE A 100 5.59 -12.23 -17.17
C PHE A 100 5.59 -13.69 -17.62
N VAL A 101 4.53 -14.42 -17.28
CA VAL A 101 4.34 -15.81 -17.69
C VAL A 101 2.98 -15.93 -18.34
N THR A 102 2.94 -16.57 -19.51
CA THR A 102 1.69 -16.86 -20.22
C THR A 102 1.76 -18.24 -20.86
N PHE A 103 0.63 -18.75 -21.32
CA PHE A 103 0.53 -20.07 -21.96
C PHE A 103 -0.55 -20.06 -23.03
N CYS A 104 -0.34 -20.80 -24.11
CA CYS A 104 -1.28 -20.92 -25.22
C CYS A 104 -1.24 -22.33 -25.80
N ASN A 105 -2.37 -22.83 -26.30
CA ASN A 105 -2.41 -24.06 -27.09
C ASN A 105 -2.36 -23.73 -28.60
N ASN A 106 -2.53 -24.73 -29.47
CA ASN A 106 -2.51 -24.52 -30.93
C ASN A 106 -3.81 -23.90 -31.50
N ASN A 107 -4.65 -23.30 -30.67
CA ASN A 107 -5.86 -22.63 -31.14
C ASN A 107 -5.47 -21.31 -31.82
N ARG A 108 -5.78 -21.20 -33.12
CA ARG A 108 -5.46 -20.02 -33.93
C ARG A 108 -5.93 -18.70 -33.31
N ARG A 109 -7.14 -18.66 -32.73
CA ARG A 109 -7.69 -17.45 -32.08
C ARG A 109 -6.82 -17.00 -30.90
N TYR A 110 -6.39 -17.94 -30.07
CA TYR A 110 -5.55 -17.65 -28.91
C TYR A 110 -4.10 -17.34 -29.30
N LEU A 111 -3.60 -17.91 -30.40
CA LEU A 111 -2.29 -17.53 -30.95
C LEU A 111 -2.28 -16.08 -31.45
N ASP A 112 -3.38 -15.61 -32.05
CA ASP A 112 -3.49 -14.21 -32.47
C ASP A 112 -3.64 -13.26 -31.27
N LEU A 113 -4.38 -13.65 -30.23
CA LEU A 113 -4.44 -12.91 -28.95
C LEU A 113 -3.08 -12.86 -28.25
N LEU A 114 -2.35 -13.98 -28.23
CA LEU A 114 -1.00 -14.04 -27.66
C LEU A 114 -0.05 -13.03 -28.33
N LYS A 115 -0.14 -12.82 -29.65
CA LYS A 115 0.67 -11.78 -30.32
C LYS A 115 0.36 -10.39 -29.78
N VAL A 116 -0.92 -10.07 -29.54
CA VAL A 116 -1.31 -8.78 -28.96
C VAL A 116 -0.79 -8.63 -27.53
N LEU A 117 -0.87 -9.68 -26.70
CA LEU A 117 -0.25 -9.68 -25.37
C LEU A 117 1.26 -9.42 -25.47
N LEU A 118 1.97 -10.13 -26.36
CA LEU A 118 3.41 -9.97 -26.56
C LEU A 118 3.77 -8.55 -26.99
N ASP A 119 3.02 -7.96 -27.92
CA ASP A 119 3.18 -6.58 -28.36
C ASP A 119 2.97 -5.61 -27.19
N SER A 120 1.92 -5.81 -26.38
CA SER A 120 1.61 -4.93 -25.24
C SER A 120 2.69 -4.98 -24.16
N VAL A 121 3.18 -6.18 -23.80
CA VAL A 121 4.26 -6.34 -22.81
C VAL A 121 5.56 -5.74 -23.31
N HIS A 122 5.94 -5.96 -24.57
CA HIS A 122 7.16 -5.35 -25.12
C HIS A 122 7.06 -3.83 -25.26
N THR A 123 5.85 -3.31 -25.42
CA THR A 123 5.58 -1.88 -25.48
C THR A 123 5.72 -1.23 -24.11
N PHE A 124 5.09 -1.80 -23.08
CA PHE A 124 4.88 -1.12 -21.79
C PHE A 124 5.71 -1.65 -20.62
N SER A 125 6.43 -2.76 -20.81
CA SER A 125 7.29 -3.36 -19.79
C SER A 125 8.73 -3.51 -20.26
N THR A 126 9.64 -3.39 -19.30
CA THR A 126 11.06 -3.71 -19.47
C THR A 126 11.40 -5.18 -19.17
N ARG A 127 10.47 -5.96 -18.63
CA ARG A 127 10.69 -7.35 -18.18
C ARG A 127 10.57 -8.35 -19.32
N HIS A 128 11.05 -9.57 -19.04
CA HIS A 128 10.92 -10.70 -19.95
C HIS A 128 9.49 -11.25 -19.93
N ILE A 129 9.10 -11.93 -21.00
CA ILE A 129 7.87 -12.74 -21.03
C ILE A 129 8.21 -14.17 -21.45
N ILE A 130 7.79 -15.13 -20.63
CA ILE A 130 7.92 -16.56 -20.90
C ILE A 130 6.57 -17.07 -21.40
N ALA A 131 6.51 -17.48 -22.67
CA ALA A 131 5.31 -18.02 -23.30
C ALA A 131 5.42 -19.55 -23.45
N PHE A 132 4.49 -20.26 -22.83
CA PHE A 132 4.41 -21.72 -22.87
C PHE A 132 3.43 -22.21 -23.94
N GLY A 133 3.89 -23.02 -24.89
CA GLY A 133 3.03 -23.79 -25.77
C GLY A 133 2.55 -25.09 -25.09
N ILE A 134 1.24 -25.30 -25.01
CA ILE A 134 0.65 -26.55 -24.50
C ILE A 134 0.60 -27.56 -25.64
N ASP A 135 1.42 -28.60 -25.52
CA ASP A 135 1.61 -29.67 -26.52
C ASP A 135 2.02 -29.18 -27.92
N VAL A 136 2.39 -27.90 -28.06
CA VAL A 136 2.75 -27.26 -29.33
C VAL A 136 4.01 -26.40 -29.16
N ASP A 137 4.81 -26.30 -30.22
CA ASP A 137 5.87 -25.29 -30.30
C ASP A 137 5.28 -23.98 -30.85
N LEU A 138 5.42 -22.88 -30.10
CA LEU A 138 4.85 -21.60 -30.50
C LEU A 138 5.56 -21.05 -31.76
N ASN A 139 4.86 -21.11 -32.90
CA ASN A 139 5.32 -20.56 -34.18
C ASN A 139 5.15 -19.03 -34.21
N ILE A 140 5.87 -18.34 -33.34
CA ILE A 140 5.92 -16.89 -33.22
C ILE A 140 7.34 -16.45 -33.61
N ASP A 141 7.41 -15.48 -34.52
CA ASP A 141 8.64 -14.79 -34.88
C ASP A 141 9.19 -14.03 -33.66
N PRO A 142 10.38 -14.38 -33.14
CA PRO A 142 10.95 -13.69 -31.99
C PRO A 142 11.57 -12.33 -32.33
N THR A 143 11.78 -11.99 -33.61
CA THR A 143 12.45 -10.75 -34.03
C THR A 143 11.81 -9.47 -33.46
N PRO A 144 10.48 -9.28 -33.46
CA PRO A 144 9.85 -8.13 -32.80
C PRO A 144 9.85 -8.21 -31.26
N TYR A 145 10.21 -9.36 -30.68
CA TYR A 145 10.08 -9.67 -29.26
C TYR A 145 11.41 -10.07 -28.63
N PRO A 146 12.39 -9.14 -28.51
CA PRO A 146 13.73 -9.47 -28.03
C PRO A 146 13.78 -10.00 -26.59
N ARG A 147 12.69 -9.87 -25.82
CA ARG A 147 12.57 -10.38 -24.44
C ARG A 147 11.61 -11.56 -24.30
N LEU A 148 11.17 -12.17 -25.42
CA LEU A 148 10.34 -13.37 -25.44
C LEU A 148 11.20 -14.64 -25.26
N ILE A 149 10.81 -15.46 -24.30
CA ILE A 149 11.33 -16.83 -24.11
C ILE A 149 10.19 -17.80 -24.41
N LYS A 150 10.37 -18.67 -25.40
CA LYS A 150 9.38 -19.69 -25.77
C LYS A 150 9.71 -21.00 -25.08
N ARG A 151 8.71 -21.63 -24.46
CA ARG A 151 8.83 -22.96 -23.83
C ARG A 151 7.67 -23.84 -24.23
N ARG A 152 7.80 -25.13 -23.96
CA ARG A 152 6.73 -26.12 -24.18
C ARG A 152 6.47 -26.90 -22.90
N ILE A 153 5.19 -27.16 -22.62
CA ILE A 153 4.71 -28.02 -21.54
C ILE A 153 3.68 -29.00 -22.10
N SER A 154 3.45 -30.13 -21.43
CA SER A 154 2.42 -31.09 -21.86
C SER A 154 1.14 -30.94 -21.04
N GLN A 155 -0.03 -31.00 -21.69
CA GLN A 155 -1.32 -31.03 -21.02
C GLN A 155 -1.39 -32.18 -19.99
N ARG A 156 -0.77 -33.32 -20.32
CA ARG A 156 -0.72 -34.49 -19.44
C ARG A 156 -0.09 -34.19 -18.08
N ASP A 157 0.84 -33.24 -18.02
CA ASP A 157 1.53 -32.85 -16.80
C ASP A 157 0.80 -31.75 -16.00
N CYS A 158 -0.23 -31.15 -16.60
CA CYS A 158 -1.09 -30.15 -15.98
C CYS A 158 -2.26 -30.78 -15.20
N GLY A 159 -2.78 -31.92 -15.68
CA GLY A 159 -3.98 -32.58 -15.14
C GLY A 159 -5.13 -32.64 -16.16
N PRO A 160 -6.37 -32.95 -15.72
CA PRO A 160 -7.49 -33.25 -16.61
C PRO A 160 -8.04 -32.03 -17.39
N SER A 161 -7.62 -30.81 -17.04
CA SER A 161 -8.12 -29.57 -17.63
C SER A 161 -6.98 -28.68 -18.12
N VAL A 162 -7.15 -28.07 -19.28
CA VAL A 162 -6.18 -27.12 -19.86
C VAL A 162 -5.95 -25.91 -18.97
N TYR A 163 -6.97 -25.51 -18.20
CA TYR A 163 -6.86 -24.39 -17.27
C TYR A 163 -5.87 -24.66 -16.12
N PHE A 164 -5.59 -25.93 -15.78
CA PHE A 164 -4.57 -26.26 -14.78
C PHE A 164 -3.14 -26.02 -15.28
N CYS A 165 -2.94 -25.86 -16.59
CA CYS A 165 -1.65 -25.49 -17.13
C CYS A 165 -1.17 -24.10 -16.68
N LYS A 166 -2.05 -23.23 -16.15
CA LYS A 166 -1.67 -21.99 -15.47
C LYS A 166 -0.63 -22.23 -14.38
N ILE A 167 -0.97 -23.11 -13.43
CA ILE A 167 -0.10 -23.42 -12.27
C ILE A 167 1.16 -24.15 -12.74
N HIS A 168 1.01 -25.04 -13.73
CA HIS A 168 2.16 -25.73 -14.31
C HIS A 168 3.13 -24.75 -14.98
N ALA A 169 2.64 -23.80 -15.78
CA ALA A 169 3.45 -22.76 -16.42
C ALA A 169 4.16 -21.87 -15.39
N ILE A 170 3.47 -21.45 -14.32
CA ILE A 170 4.07 -20.69 -13.22
C ILE A 170 5.26 -21.46 -12.63
N VAL A 171 5.08 -22.72 -12.25
CA VAL A 171 6.15 -23.51 -11.62
C VAL A 171 7.28 -23.80 -12.61
N SER A 172 6.95 -24.11 -13.87
CA SER A 172 7.92 -24.42 -14.93
C SER A 172 8.64 -23.18 -15.49
N SER A 173 8.18 -21.97 -15.16
CA SER A 173 8.85 -20.71 -15.51
C SER A 173 10.20 -20.57 -14.81
N ASN A 174 10.32 -21.12 -13.59
CA ASN A 174 11.51 -21.04 -12.75
C ASN A 174 12.01 -19.59 -12.52
N VAL A 175 11.08 -18.64 -12.40
CA VAL A 175 11.36 -17.24 -12.03
C VAL A 175 11.13 -17.02 -10.53
N ASP A 176 11.93 -16.13 -9.93
CA ASP A 176 11.80 -15.74 -8.53
C ASP A 176 10.57 -14.84 -8.33
N TYR A 177 10.32 -13.92 -9.26
CA TYR A 177 9.18 -13.02 -9.25
C TYR A 177 8.42 -13.12 -10.57
N GLY A 178 7.11 -13.28 -10.51
CA GLY A 178 6.35 -13.37 -11.75
C GLY A 178 4.91 -12.92 -11.66
N VAL A 179 4.40 -12.62 -12.84
CA VAL A 179 3.05 -12.13 -13.09
C VAL A 179 2.44 -13.01 -14.17
N LEU A 180 1.40 -13.77 -13.83
CA LEU A 180 0.68 -14.59 -14.81
C LEU A 180 -0.24 -13.68 -15.62
N MET A 181 -0.17 -13.78 -16.95
CA MET A 181 -1.09 -13.15 -17.89
C MET A 181 -1.79 -14.21 -18.74
N GLU A 182 -3.10 -14.12 -18.88
CA GLU A 182 -3.84 -14.89 -19.87
C GLU A 182 -3.59 -14.34 -21.27
N THR A 183 -3.71 -15.20 -22.27
CA THR A 183 -3.43 -14.84 -23.66
C THR A 183 -4.30 -13.73 -24.21
N ASP A 184 -5.48 -13.53 -23.65
CA ASP A 184 -6.44 -12.49 -23.99
C ASP A 184 -6.29 -11.20 -23.17
N ASP A 185 -5.22 -11.08 -22.39
CA ASP A 185 -4.89 -9.86 -21.68
C ASP A 185 -4.18 -8.84 -22.59
N VAL A 186 -4.43 -7.56 -22.33
CA VAL A 186 -3.65 -6.44 -22.87
C VAL A 186 -3.08 -5.65 -21.70
N VAL A 187 -1.76 -5.57 -21.59
CA VAL A 187 -1.13 -4.77 -20.51
C VAL A 187 -1.04 -3.30 -20.88
N ASN A 188 -1.00 -2.44 -19.87
CA ASN A 188 -0.97 -0.99 -20.02
C ASN A 188 0.34 -0.40 -19.46
N TYR A 189 0.52 0.93 -19.59
CA TYR A 189 1.65 1.64 -18.99
C TYR A 189 1.76 1.37 -17.47
N ASN A 190 3.00 1.42 -16.95
CA ASN A 190 3.33 1.14 -15.55
C ASN A 190 3.04 -0.30 -15.08
N VAL A 191 2.86 -1.27 -15.99
CA VAL A 191 2.68 -2.68 -15.60
C VAL A 191 3.81 -3.25 -14.74
N ASP A 192 5.01 -2.66 -14.83
CA ASP A 192 6.16 -3.05 -14.01
C ASP A 192 5.94 -2.81 -12.50
N VAL A 193 4.98 -1.96 -12.10
CA VAL A 193 4.63 -1.74 -10.67
C VAL A 193 4.18 -3.03 -9.97
N LEU A 194 3.68 -4.02 -10.72
CA LEU A 194 3.35 -5.33 -10.16
C LEU A 194 4.59 -6.03 -9.59
N PHE A 195 5.77 -5.80 -10.16
CA PHE A 195 7.03 -6.33 -9.62
C PHE A 195 7.48 -5.55 -8.38
N ASP A 196 7.27 -4.24 -8.34
CA ASP A 196 7.58 -3.42 -7.15
C ASP A 196 6.76 -3.90 -5.94
N VAL A 197 5.48 -4.24 -6.16
CA VAL A 197 4.63 -4.88 -5.14
C VAL A 197 5.25 -6.19 -4.66
N LEU A 198 5.73 -7.03 -5.58
CA LEU A 198 6.32 -8.33 -5.24
C LEU A 198 7.65 -8.23 -4.48
N HIS A 199 8.45 -7.18 -4.71
CA HIS A 199 9.71 -6.95 -4.00
C HIS A 199 9.51 -6.59 -2.53
N VAL A 200 8.42 -5.91 -2.21
CA VAL A 200 8.09 -5.54 -0.83
C VAL A 200 7.14 -6.53 -0.15
N TRP A 201 6.60 -7.50 -0.89
CA TRP A 201 5.61 -8.45 -0.38
C TRP A 201 6.25 -9.53 0.52
N PRO A 202 5.98 -9.54 1.84
CA PRO A 202 6.69 -10.44 2.77
C PRO A 202 6.01 -11.81 2.93
N TYR A 203 4.86 -12.04 2.30
CA TYR A 203 4.00 -13.17 2.63
C TYR A 203 4.24 -14.37 1.69
N PRO A 204 4.24 -15.62 2.20
CA PRO A 204 4.66 -16.80 1.44
C PRO A 204 3.56 -17.42 0.56
N LEU A 205 2.52 -16.65 0.22
CA LEU A 205 1.43 -17.08 -0.65
C LEU A 205 1.28 -16.10 -1.82
N PRO A 206 0.84 -16.58 -3.00
CA PRO A 206 0.64 -15.72 -4.15
C PRO A 206 -0.48 -14.70 -3.89
N LEU A 207 -0.42 -13.59 -4.60
CA LEU A 207 -1.47 -12.58 -4.64
C LEU A 207 -2.25 -12.69 -5.93
N SER A 208 -3.52 -12.29 -5.90
CA SER A 208 -4.38 -12.30 -7.07
C SER A 208 -5.48 -11.24 -6.92
N PRO A 209 -6.11 -10.79 -8.02
CA PRO A 209 -7.21 -9.84 -7.94
C PRO A 209 -8.51 -10.54 -7.55
N ARG A 210 -9.39 -9.82 -6.85
CA ARG A 210 -10.73 -10.29 -6.52
C ARG A 210 -11.55 -10.56 -7.79
N HIS A 211 -12.22 -11.72 -7.84
CA HIS A 211 -13.15 -12.07 -8.91
C HIS A 211 -14.43 -11.22 -8.81
N PRO A 212 -14.97 -10.67 -9.91
CA PRO A 212 -16.17 -9.84 -9.88
C PRO A 212 -17.42 -10.59 -9.45
N ASP A 213 -17.59 -11.84 -9.91
CA ASP A 213 -18.86 -12.55 -9.79
C ASP A 213 -18.96 -13.58 -8.65
N ASP A 214 -17.87 -13.87 -7.92
CA ASP A 214 -17.77 -14.94 -6.89
C ASP A 214 -18.69 -16.14 -7.17
N PRO A 215 -18.32 -17.05 -8.10
CA PRO A 215 -19.23 -18.01 -8.74
C PRO A 215 -19.84 -19.08 -7.80
N GLN A 216 -19.50 -19.09 -6.51
CA GLN A 216 -20.02 -20.02 -5.48
C GLN A 216 -19.84 -21.52 -5.81
N ASN A 217 -18.95 -21.89 -6.74
CA ASN A 217 -18.76 -23.26 -7.21
C ASN A 217 -17.77 -24.09 -6.35
N TYR A 218 -17.41 -23.62 -5.16
CA TYR A 218 -16.28 -24.12 -4.36
C TYR A 218 -16.65 -25.11 -3.23
N HIS A 219 -17.94 -25.33 -2.95
CA HIS A 219 -18.37 -26.13 -1.79
C HIS A 219 -17.82 -27.56 -1.78
N HIS A 220 -17.83 -28.24 -2.94
CA HIS A 220 -17.33 -29.61 -3.05
C HIS A 220 -15.80 -29.70 -2.86
N PHE A 221 -15.05 -28.68 -3.31
CA PHE A 221 -13.62 -28.57 -3.02
C PHE A 221 -13.38 -28.33 -1.53
N MET A 222 -14.13 -27.41 -0.91
CA MET A 222 -14.01 -27.13 0.53
C MET A 222 -14.25 -28.39 1.37
N GLN A 223 -15.28 -29.18 1.04
CA GLN A 223 -15.53 -30.46 1.70
C GLN A 223 -14.37 -31.44 1.50
N LYS A 224 -13.89 -31.60 0.27
CA LYS A 224 -12.80 -32.53 -0.06
C LYS A 224 -11.49 -32.19 0.64
N PHE A 225 -11.20 -30.90 0.86
CA PHE A 225 -9.96 -30.42 1.50
C PHE A 225 -10.15 -30.00 2.96
N ASN A 226 -11.29 -30.35 3.57
CA ASN A 226 -11.64 -30.04 4.95
C ASN A 226 -11.44 -28.54 5.30
N VAL A 227 -11.85 -27.66 4.38
CA VAL A 227 -11.83 -26.21 4.56
C VAL A 227 -13.20 -25.79 5.07
N SER A 228 -13.29 -25.43 6.34
CA SER A 228 -14.57 -25.06 6.97
C SER A 228 -14.98 -23.61 6.73
N LYS A 229 -14.03 -22.73 6.40
CA LYS A 229 -14.27 -21.29 6.23
C LYS A 229 -13.36 -20.68 5.18
N ARG A 230 -13.89 -19.73 4.42
CA ARG A 230 -13.14 -18.85 3.52
C ARG A 230 -12.31 -17.86 4.33
N SER A 231 -11.03 -17.74 4.04
CA SER A 231 -10.14 -16.76 4.68
C SER A 231 -9.99 -15.46 3.89
N LEU A 232 -10.37 -15.46 2.60
CA LEU A 232 -10.38 -14.29 1.71
C LEU A 232 -11.55 -14.34 0.69
N PRO A 233 -11.90 -13.22 0.03
CA PRO A 233 -12.89 -13.19 -1.06
C PRO A 233 -12.47 -14.09 -2.23
N TYR A 234 -13.42 -14.51 -3.08
CA TYR A 234 -13.06 -15.33 -4.25
C TYR A 234 -12.22 -14.50 -5.23
N ILE A 235 -11.10 -15.05 -5.70
CA ILE A 235 -10.13 -14.39 -6.58
C ILE A 235 -10.09 -15.02 -7.99
N HIS A 236 -9.61 -14.25 -8.97
CA HIS A 236 -9.20 -14.80 -10.27
C HIS A 236 -7.93 -15.65 -10.14
N ALA A 237 -7.67 -16.59 -11.05
CA ALA A 237 -6.40 -17.33 -11.09
C ALA A 237 -5.24 -16.56 -11.76
N HIS A 238 -5.36 -15.24 -11.90
CA HIS A 238 -4.35 -14.32 -12.44
C HIS A 238 -3.32 -13.98 -11.37
N MET A 239 -2.47 -14.93 -10.99
CA MET A 239 -1.61 -14.73 -9.82
C MET A 239 -0.35 -13.93 -10.13
N ILE A 240 0.07 -13.14 -9.15
CA ILE A 240 1.45 -12.67 -9.02
C ILE A 240 2.12 -13.39 -7.85
N TRP A 241 3.42 -13.65 -7.96
CA TRP A 241 4.16 -14.38 -6.94
C TRP A 241 5.60 -13.88 -6.79
N ASN A 242 6.15 -14.08 -5.60
CA ASN A 242 7.57 -14.05 -5.35
C ASN A 242 8.06 -15.45 -4.94
N TYR A 243 9.37 -15.58 -4.70
CA TYR A 243 10.03 -16.86 -4.47
C TYR A 243 9.51 -17.58 -3.21
N HIS A 244 8.95 -16.85 -2.24
CA HIS A 244 8.36 -17.45 -1.05
C HIS A 244 7.08 -18.25 -1.34
N ALA A 245 6.35 -17.92 -2.41
CA ALA A 245 5.13 -18.61 -2.81
C ALA A 245 5.35 -19.90 -3.62
N ILE A 246 6.58 -20.15 -4.10
CA ILE A 246 6.90 -21.30 -4.94
C ILE A 246 6.60 -22.66 -4.29
N PRO A 247 6.88 -22.90 -2.98
CA PRO A 247 6.49 -24.15 -2.33
C PRO A 247 4.98 -24.40 -2.36
N PHE A 248 4.17 -23.37 -2.11
CA PHE A 248 2.70 -23.46 -2.20
C PHE A 248 2.27 -23.79 -3.64
N LEU A 249 2.82 -23.10 -4.63
CA LEU A 249 2.48 -23.31 -6.04
C LEU A 249 2.87 -24.70 -6.55
N ARG A 250 4.00 -25.25 -6.10
CA ARG A 250 4.41 -26.65 -6.40
C ARG A 250 3.45 -27.67 -5.81
N ASN A 251 3.02 -27.47 -4.56
CA ASN A 251 2.03 -28.34 -3.92
C ASN A 251 0.67 -28.27 -4.64
N LEU A 252 0.24 -27.08 -5.03
CA LEU A 252 -0.99 -26.87 -5.80
C LEU A 252 -0.90 -27.56 -7.18
N ARG A 253 0.22 -27.40 -7.90
CA ARG A 253 0.48 -28.10 -9.19
C ARG A 253 0.30 -29.61 -9.05
N GLU A 254 0.92 -30.20 -8.03
CA GLU A 254 0.89 -31.65 -7.83
C GLU A 254 -0.50 -32.16 -7.47
N LEU A 255 -1.24 -31.39 -6.65
CA LEU A 255 -2.63 -31.67 -6.32
C LEU A 255 -3.51 -31.64 -7.57
N LEU A 256 -3.39 -30.61 -8.40
CA LEU A 256 -4.15 -30.48 -9.64
C LEU A 256 -3.83 -31.60 -10.63
N ARG A 257 -2.56 -31.94 -10.79
CA ARG A 257 -2.09 -33.03 -11.67
C ARG A 257 -2.70 -34.39 -11.30
N ARG A 258 -2.84 -34.68 -10.00
CA ARG A 258 -3.43 -35.94 -9.50
C ARG A 258 -4.95 -35.90 -9.37
N SER A 259 -5.55 -34.74 -9.55
CA SER A 259 -6.97 -34.56 -9.30
C SER A 259 -7.84 -35.05 -10.47
N HIS A 260 -9.07 -35.45 -10.13
CA HIS A 260 -10.11 -35.82 -11.08
C HIS A 260 -11.21 -34.74 -11.06
N PHE A 261 -10.80 -33.47 -11.06
CA PHE A 261 -11.73 -32.35 -11.05
C PHE A 261 -12.15 -32.03 -12.49
N TYR A 262 -13.45 -32.10 -12.77
CA TYR A 262 -14.02 -31.86 -14.10
C TYR A 262 -15.06 -30.73 -14.02
N GLY A 263 -14.80 -29.61 -14.72
CA GLY A 263 -15.72 -28.48 -14.78
C GLY A 263 -15.04 -27.19 -15.27
N ALA A 264 -15.84 -26.23 -15.72
CA ALA A 264 -15.37 -24.90 -16.09
C ALA A 264 -14.97 -24.09 -14.84
N ASN A 265 -13.90 -23.29 -14.95
CA ASN A 265 -13.36 -22.42 -13.89
C ASN A 265 -12.87 -23.14 -12.63
N TYR A 266 -12.59 -24.45 -12.72
CA TYR A 266 -12.13 -25.25 -11.60
C TYR A 266 -10.68 -24.96 -11.21
N ASP A 267 -9.90 -24.35 -12.11
CA ASP A 267 -8.57 -23.82 -11.81
C ASP A 267 -8.66 -22.72 -10.74
N GLU A 268 -9.54 -21.75 -10.93
CA GLU A 268 -9.77 -20.69 -9.95
C GLU A 268 -10.32 -21.24 -8.64
N THR A 269 -11.28 -22.18 -8.73
CA THR A 269 -11.86 -22.81 -7.54
C THR A 269 -10.81 -23.54 -6.72
N ALA A 270 -9.93 -24.30 -7.37
CA ALA A 270 -8.85 -25.03 -6.71
C ALA A 270 -7.86 -24.07 -6.04
N VAL A 271 -7.44 -23.00 -6.73
CA VAL A 271 -6.57 -21.96 -6.17
C VAL A 271 -7.20 -21.36 -4.92
N ASN A 272 -8.47 -20.92 -5.00
CA ASN A 272 -9.19 -20.30 -3.89
C ASN A 272 -9.27 -21.23 -2.67
N VAL A 273 -9.70 -22.47 -2.86
CA VAL A 273 -9.84 -23.43 -1.74
C VAL A 273 -8.48 -23.75 -1.12
N MET A 274 -7.42 -23.87 -1.91
CA MET A 274 -6.08 -24.12 -1.37
C MET A 274 -5.50 -22.90 -0.64
N LEU A 275 -5.80 -21.68 -1.09
CA LEU A 275 -5.47 -20.46 -0.34
C LEU A 275 -6.25 -20.38 0.97
N TRP A 276 -7.52 -20.77 0.99
CA TRP A 276 -8.31 -20.85 2.23
C TRP A 276 -7.81 -21.92 3.19
N HIS A 277 -7.41 -23.08 2.66
CA HIS A 277 -6.75 -24.13 3.43
C HIS A 277 -5.44 -23.61 4.07
N ALA A 278 -4.68 -22.80 3.34
CA ALA A 278 -3.48 -22.13 3.82
C ALA A 278 -3.75 -20.87 4.68
N LYS A 279 -5.03 -20.54 4.93
CA LYS A 279 -5.48 -19.37 5.71
C LYS A 279 -5.00 -18.03 5.17
N ALA A 280 -4.87 -17.90 3.85
CA ALA A 280 -4.53 -16.64 3.19
C ALA A 280 -5.56 -15.55 3.51
N ASN A 281 -5.12 -14.35 3.89
CA ASN A 281 -5.99 -13.24 4.27
C ASN A 281 -5.70 -11.94 3.49
N TYR A 282 -4.90 -12.03 2.43
CA TYR A 282 -4.56 -10.91 1.56
C TYR A 282 -4.94 -11.21 0.11
N THR A 283 -5.43 -10.19 -0.57
CA THR A 283 -5.76 -10.18 -2.00
C THR A 283 -5.35 -8.83 -2.55
N LEU A 284 -5.10 -8.73 -3.84
CA LEU A 284 -4.93 -7.44 -4.48
C LEU A 284 -6.29 -6.86 -4.84
N CYS A 285 -6.34 -5.52 -4.86
CA CYS A 285 -7.38 -4.80 -5.59
C CYS A 285 -7.36 -5.25 -7.06
N LYS A 286 -8.49 -5.11 -7.74
CA LYS A 286 -8.68 -5.54 -9.14
C LYS A 286 -7.80 -4.72 -10.10
N TYR A 287 -6.55 -5.16 -10.29
CA TYR A 287 -5.66 -4.65 -11.35
C TYR A 287 -6.00 -5.25 -12.72
N ASP A 288 -6.76 -6.35 -12.70
CA ASP A 288 -7.21 -7.10 -13.85
C ASP A 288 -8.73 -7.05 -14.01
N PRO A 289 -9.27 -6.01 -14.68
CA PRO A 289 -10.66 -5.96 -15.02
C PRO A 289 -11.06 -6.97 -16.08
N PHE A 290 -11.84 -7.96 -15.66
CA PHE A 290 -12.58 -8.82 -16.58
C PHE A 290 -13.71 -8.05 -17.26
N PHE A 291 -13.68 -8.01 -18.59
CA PHE A 291 -14.72 -7.48 -19.46
C PHE A 291 -15.29 -8.62 -20.30
N THR A 292 -16.59 -8.88 -20.14
CA THR A 292 -17.29 -9.95 -20.87
C THR A 292 -17.58 -9.63 -22.33
N PHE A 293 -17.53 -8.34 -22.72
CA PHE A 293 -17.92 -7.87 -24.05
C PHE A 293 -16.95 -6.83 -24.61
N SER A 294 -16.77 -6.85 -25.93
CA SER A 294 -15.95 -5.90 -26.69
C SER A 294 -16.41 -4.45 -26.58
N GLU A 295 -17.70 -4.22 -26.38
CA GLU A 295 -18.28 -2.87 -26.24
C GLU A 295 -17.65 -2.07 -25.10
N ALA A 296 -17.27 -2.74 -24.01
CA ALA A 296 -16.55 -2.07 -22.92
C ALA A 296 -15.19 -1.55 -23.42
N TYR A 297 -14.46 -2.33 -24.23
CA TYR A 297 -13.17 -1.93 -24.79
C TYR A 297 -13.26 -0.77 -25.78
N GLU A 298 -14.32 -0.71 -26.59
CA GLU A 298 -14.54 0.36 -27.56
C GLU A 298 -14.85 1.70 -26.90
N LEU A 299 -15.53 1.66 -25.75
CA LEU A 299 -15.89 2.83 -24.95
C LEU A 299 -14.74 3.36 -24.08
N TRP A 300 -13.55 2.74 -24.08
CA TRP A 300 -12.37 3.25 -23.37
C TRP A 300 -11.80 4.52 -24.02
N PRO A 301 -11.47 5.60 -23.28
CA PRO A 301 -11.40 5.74 -21.81
C PRO A 301 -12.70 6.14 -21.10
N ASN A 302 -13.80 6.31 -21.85
CA ASN A 302 -15.11 6.76 -21.36
C ASN A 302 -15.93 5.68 -20.62
N ILE A 303 -15.33 4.53 -20.24
CA ILE A 303 -16.02 3.50 -19.45
C ILE A 303 -16.26 4.04 -18.03
N THR A 304 -17.38 4.73 -17.84
CA THR A 304 -17.86 5.17 -16.53
C THR A 304 -18.45 4.04 -15.69
N ASN A 305 -18.71 2.86 -16.29
CA ASN A 305 -19.49 1.77 -15.69
C ASN A 305 -18.71 0.51 -15.27
N CYS A 306 -17.42 0.37 -15.58
CA CYS A 306 -16.57 -0.68 -14.97
C CYS A 306 -15.99 -0.24 -13.60
N THR A 307 -16.47 0.91 -13.12
CA THR A 307 -16.15 1.58 -11.84
C THR A 307 -16.71 0.87 -10.62
N ARG A 308 -17.49 -0.21 -10.79
CA ARG A 308 -18.15 -0.84 -9.65
C ARG A 308 -17.17 -1.41 -8.62
N TYR A 309 -15.92 -1.77 -8.98
CA TYR A 309 -15.01 -2.46 -8.05
C TYR A 309 -13.48 -2.20 -8.17
N CYS A 310 -12.98 -1.24 -8.97
CA CYS A 310 -11.56 -0.81 -8.87
C CYS A 310 -11.26 0.52 -9.57
N HIS A 311 -10.51 1.41 -8.91
CA HIS A 311 -10.09 2.72 -9.43
C HIS A 311 -8.57 2.91 -9.50
N THR A 312 -7.80 1.82 -9.53
CA THR A 312 -6.41 1.85 -10.01
C THR A 312 -6.41 2.16 -11.51
N VAL A 313 -5.36 2.82 -12.02
CA VAL A 313 -5.05 2.74 -13.46
C VAL A 313 -5.08 1.27 -13.84
N PHE A 314 -5.90 0.88 -14.81
CA PHE A 314 -5.93 -0.51 -15.26
C PHE A 314 -4.57 -0.84 -15.83
N ILE A 315 -3.85 -1.69 -15.12
CA ILE A 315 -2.51 -2.14 -15.46
C ILE A 315 -2.59 -3.31 -16.46
N THR A 316 -3.69 -4.08 -16.40
CA THR A 316 -4.07 -5.09 -17.39
C THR A 316 -5.53 -4.86 -17.80
N LEU A 317 -5.94 -5.44 -18.93
CA LEU A 317 -7.30 -5.45 -19.42
C LEU A 317 -7.59 -6.87 -19.93
N HIS A 318 -8.55 -7.56 -19.32
CA HIS A 318 -8.74 -9.01 -19.52
C HIS A 318 -10.14 -9.33 -20.07
N GLY A 319 -10.19 -10.24 -21.04
CA GLY A 319 -11.44 -10.93 -21.39
C GLY A 319 -12.06 -10.56 -22.74
N SER A 320 -11.41 -9.73 -23.57
CA SER A 320 -11.94 -9.37 -24.91
C SER A 320 -12.20 -10.61 -25.76
N LYS A 321 -11.34 -11.63 -25.60
CA LYS A 321 -11.27 -12.84 -26.41
C LYS A 321 -11.26 -12.57 -27.92
N ASP A 322 -11.00 -11.35 -28.38
CA ASP A 322 -11.09 -10.94 -29.78
C ASP A 322 -9.80 -10.20 -30.18
N ALA A 323 -8.99 -10.81 -31.05
CA ALA A 323 -7.67 -10.30 -31.38
C ALA A 323 -7.71 -8.94 -32.10
N PRO A 324 -8.56 -8.72 -33.12
CA PRO A 324 -8.76 -7.39 -33.71
C PRO A 324 -9.09 -6.30 -32.68
N ILE A 325 -10.00 -6.58 -31.74
CA ILE A 325 -10.41 -5.60 -30.72
C ILE A 325 -9.29 -5.33 -29.73
N SER A 326 -8.60 -6.38 -29.25
CA SER A 326 -7.41 -6.22 -28.40
C SER A 326 -6.29 -5.43 -29.09
N ALA A 327 -6.07 -5.67 -30.39
CA ALA A 327 -5.06 -4.95 -31.17
C ALA A 327 -5.43 -3.46 -31.30
N ALA A 328 -6.70 -3.16 -31.62
CA ALA A 328 -7.18 -1.77 -31.69
C ALA A 328 -7.05 -1.04 -30.35
N LEU A 329 -7.33 -1.74 -29.24
CA LEU A 329 -7.13 -1.22 -27.89
C LEU A 329 -5.65 -0.93 -27.62
N LEU A 330 -4.76 -1.85 -27.95
CA LEU A 330 -3.31 -1.66 -27.78
C LEU A 330 -2.81 -0.44 -28.56
N GLU A 331 -3.25 -0.25 -29.80
CA GLU A 331 -2.90 0.94 -30.59
C GLU A 331 -3.38 2.23 -29.90
N ARG A 332 -4.58 2.25 -29.33
CA ARG A 332 -5.06 3.38 -28.51
C ARG A 332 -4.14 3.61 -27.30
N LEU A 333 -3.79 2.57 -26.55
CA LEU A 333 -2.88 2.68 -25.39
C LEU A 333 -1.50 3.24 -25.81
N LYS A 334 -0.96 2.83 -26.96
CA LYS A 334 0.31 3.35 -27.51
C LYS A 334 0.23 4.86 -27.76
N THR A 335 -0.87 5.35 -28.33
CA THR A 335 -1.06 6.80 -28.59
C THR A 335 -1.22 7.64 -27.31
N MET A 336 -1.56 7.00 -26.19
CA MET A 336 -1.66 7.64 -24.88
C MET A 336 -0.35 7.61 -24.08
N ARG A 337 0.68 6.89 -24.54
CA ARG A 337 1.97 6.73 -23.83
C ARG A 337 2.64 8.09 -23.57
N GLY A 338 2.95 8.38 -22.31
CA GLY A 338 3.58 9.62 -21.88
C GLY A 338 2.65 10.83 -21.74
N LYS A 339 1.36 10.68 -22.09
CA LYS A 339 0.33 11.63 -21.69
C LYS A 339 -0.23 11.13 -20.38
N PRO A 340 -0.14 11.87 -19.26
CA PRO A 340 -0.92 11.49 -18.09
C PRO A 340 -2.37 11.34 -18.54
N THR A 341 -3.09 10.39 -17.95
CA THR A 341 -4.52 10.16 -18.19
C THR A 341 -5.38 11.39 -17.91
N VAL A 342 -4.77 12.50 -17.46
CA VAL A 342 -5.27 13.86 -17.55
C VAL A 342 -4.11 14.82 -17.90
N GLN A 343 -3.97 15.22 -19.15
CA GLN A 343 -3.42 16.53 -19.55
C GLN A 343 -4.03 16.97 -20.87
N THR A 344 -4.75 18.08 -20.86
CA THR A 344 -4.95 18.95 -22.03
C THR A 344 -3.87 20.04 -22.02
N PRO A 345 -3.26 20.39 -23.16
CA PRO A 345 -2.20 21.39 -23.22
C PRO A 345 -2.75 22.82 -23.37
N GLY A 346 -2.03 23.82 -22.85
CA GLY A 346 -2.10 25.20 -23.36
C GLY A 346 -1.87 26.32 -22.35
N MET A 347 -0.70 26.97 -22.46
CA MET A 347 -0.33 28.35 -22.08
C MET A 347 -0.69 28.91 -20.68
N GLY A 348 0.37 29.31 -19.96
CA GLY A 348 0.42 30.22 -18.80
C GLY A 348 -0.91 30.59 -18.14
N GLY A 349 -1.26 29.90 -17.07
CA GLY A 349 -2.44 30.18 -16.26
C GLY A 349 -2.55 29.19 -15.11
N LEU A 350 -3.34 29.54 -14.08
CA LEU A 350 -3.64 28.69 -12.92
C LEU A 350 -3.93 27.23 -13.33
N TYR A 351 -3.31 26.28 -12.62
CA TYR A 351 -3.55 24.86 -12.82
C TYR A 351 -4.78 24.43 -12.03
N HIS A 352 -5.92 24.34 -12.70
CA HIS A 352 -7.15 23.78 -12.13
C HIS A 352 -7.20 22.27 -12.42
N LEU A 353 -6.84 21.43 -11.44
CA LEU A 353 -7.18 20.02 -11.48
C LEU A 353 -8.62 19.86 -10.95
N ASN A 354 -9.60 20.08 -11.84
CA ASN A 354 -11.01 19.74 -11.60
C ASN A 354 -11.21 18.22 -11.73
N ASP A 355 -10.60 17.42 -10.85
CA ASP A 355 -10.94 16.00 -10.77
C ASP A 355 -12.15 15.79 -9.84
N THR A 356 -13.32 15.87 -10.46
CA THR A 356 -14.61 15.97 -9.79
C THR A 356 -15.13 14.67 -9.15
N ARG A 357 -14.33 13.59 -9.13
CA ARG A 357 -14.83 12.22 -8.92
C ARG A 357 -14.38 11.55 -7.63
N TYR A 358 -13.50 12.15 -6.83
CA TYR A 358 -12.90 11.48 -5.67
C TYR A 358 -13.11 12.23 -4.35
N SER A 359 -13.76 11.57 -3.39
CA SER A 359 -13.70 11.96 -1.98
C SER A 359 -12.39 11.44 -1.40
N CYS A 360 -11.32 12.24 -1.42
CA CYS A 360 -10.08 11.87 -0.73
C CYS A 360 -10.26 12.02 0.79
N CYS A 361 -9.93 10.97 1.54
CA CYS A 361 -10.07 10.98 2.99
C CYS A 361 -8.70 11.01 3.72
N TYR A 362 -7.59 10.95 2.95
CA TYR A 362 -6.23 10.82 3.47
C TYR A 362 -5.19 11.63 2.66
N PRO A 363 -5.12 12.97 2.73
CA PRO A 363 -4.05 13.69 2.06
C PRO A 363 -2.68 13.40 2.68
N ASP A 364 -1.68 13.21 1.83
CA ASP A 364 -0.28 12.91 2.16
C ASP A 364 0.62 13.83 1.32
N ILE A 365 1.26 14.79 2.01
CA ILE A 365 1.94 15.93 1.39
C ILE A 365 3.45 15.81 1.60
N ASP A 366 4.21 15.73 0.51
CA ASP A 366 5.65 15.56 0.50
C ASP A 366 6.36 16.57 -0.43
N GLY A 367 6.68 17.74 0.10
CA GLY A 367 7.41 18.79 -0.61
C GLY A 367 7.20 20.15 0.05
N ALA A 368 7.56 21.22 -0.65
CA ALA A 368 7.44 22.58 -0.14
C ALA A 368 6.09 23.19 -0.53
N PHE A 369 5.05 23.05 0.31
CA PHE A 369 3.69 23.50 0.02
C PHE A 369 3.02 24.17 1.22
N ASP A 370 2.45 25.35 1.02
CA ASP A 370 1.42 25.90 1.90
C ASP A 370 0.04 25.37 1.46
N ILE A 371 -0.67 24.69 2.37
CA ILE A 371 -1.89 23.95 2.08
C ILE A 371 -3.11 24.63 2.71
N PHE A 372 -4.15 24.84 1.92
CA PHE A 372 -5.45 25.35 2.35
C PHE A 372 -6.50 24.26 2.19
N LEU A 373 -7.10 23.84 3.31
CA LEU A 373 -8.11 22.79 3.38
C LEU A 373 -9.51 23.40 3.50
N SER A 374 -10.43 23.01 2.61
CA SER A 374 -11.84 23.40 2.68
C SER A 374 -12.74 22.17 2.59
N GLN A 375 -13.58 21.97 3.60
CA GLN A 375 -14.57 20.89 3.59
C GLN A 375 -15.92 21.42 3.10
N THR A 376 -16.53 20.75 2.13
CA THR A 376 -17.87 21.10 1.65
C THR A 376 -18.91 20.04 2.03
N SER A 377 -20.05 20.50 2.51
CA SER A 377 -21.27 19.70 2.70
C SER A 377 -22.20 19.74 1.48
N ASN A 378 -21.94 20.65 0.53
CA ASN A 378 -22.76 20.80 -0.66
C ASN A 378 -22.43 19.68 -1.65
N GLN A 379 -23.36 18.74 -1.84
CA GLN A 379 -23.21 17.62 -2.77
C GLN A 379 -23.05 18.05 -4.23
N SER A 380 -23.44 19.27 -4.57
CA SER A 380 -23.25 19.86 -5.90
C SER A 380 -21.83 20.40 -6.10
N LEU A 381 -21.06 20.61 -5.03
CA LEU A 381 -19.66 21.02 -5.11
C LEU A 381 -18.76 19.79 -5.17
N ASN A 382 -17.92 19.73 -6.19
CA ASN A 382 -16.99 18.64 -6.39
C ASN A 382 -15.71 18.86 -5.57
N PRO A 383 -15.08 17.78 -5.07
CA PRO A 383 -13.72 17.85 -4.56
C PRO A 383 -12.76 18.39 -5.64
N THR A 384 -11.78 19.18 -5.24
CA THR A 384 -10.79 19.77 -6.15
C THR A 384 -9.43 19.92 -5.49
N VAL A 385 -8.38 19.88 -6.30
CA VAL A 385 -7.02 20.26 -5.90
C VAL A 385 -6.54 21.30 -6.89
N GLU A 386 -6.22 22.49 -6.39
CA GLU A 386 -5.69 23.58 -7.19
C GLU A 386 -4.27 23.88 -6.72
N ILE A 387 -3.32 23.89 -7.64
CA ILE A 387 -1.92 24.18 -7.34
C ILE A 387 -1.54 25.51 -7.98
N GLU A 388 -1.13 26.45 -7.14
CA GLU A 388 -0.54 27.71 -7.56
C GLU A 388 0.98 27.62 -7.40
N ALA A 389 1.68 27.53 -8.52
CA ALA A 389 3.13 27.43 -8.57
C ALA A 389 3.71 28.24 -9.74
N PRO A 390 4.96 28.73 -9.63
CA PRO A 390 5.74 29.25 -10.76
C PRO A 390 5.84 28.22 -11.90
N SER A 391 5.78 28.68 -13.15
CA SER A 391 5.73 27.81 -14.33
C SER A 391 6.92 26.86 -14.46
N ASP A 392 8.10 27.26 -13.98
CA ASP A 392 9.32 26.45 -13.95
C ASP A 392 9.26 25.31 -12.92
N ILE A 393 8.40 25.43 -11.91
CA ILE A 393 8.23 24.45 -10.83
C ILE A 393 7.03 23.53 -11.06
N GLN A 394 6.01 23.98 -11.82
CA GLN A 394 4.79 23.22 -12.07
C GLN A 394 5.05 21.79 -12.58
N ASN A 395 6.02 21.62 -13.48
CA ASN A 395 6.35 20.29 -14.03
C ASN A 395 6.97 19.33 -13.00
N ASN A 396 7.42 19.85 -11.86
CA ASN A 396 7.97 19.07 -10.77
C ASN A 396 6.92 18.72 -9.73
N VAL A 397 5.70 19.29 -9.77
CA VAL A 397 4.64 18.94 -8.83
C VAL A 397 3.90 17.71 -9.35
N LEU A 398 3.89 16.65 -8.56
CA LEU A 398 3.12 15.45 -8.78
C LEU A 398 1.87 15.48 -7.88
N VAL A 399 0.69 15.36 -8.50
CA VAL A 399 -0.59 15.23 -7.79
C VAL A 399 -1.25 13.95 -8.25
N GLU A 400 -1.50 13.01 -7.34
CA GLU A 400 -2.14 11.74 -7.66
C GLU A 400 -3.03 11.24 -6.52
N ILE A 401 -3.99 10.38 -6.84
CA ILE A 401 -4.76 9.64 -5.83
C ILE A 401 -4.19 8.22 -5.74
N VAL A 402 -3.49 7.92 -4.66
CA VAL A 402 -2.92 6.59 -4.38
C VAL A 402 -3.91 5.75 -3.59
N ASN A 403 -3.99 4.45 -3.89
CA ASN A 403 -4.85 3.49 -3.18
C ASN A 403 -6.35 3.90 -3.12
N ASN A 404 -6.81 4.73 -4.05
CA ASN A 404 -8.19 5.25 -4.19
C ASN A 404 -8.69 6.18 -3.07
N HIS A 405 -7.88 6.52 -2.08
CA HIS A 405 -8.30 7.38 -0.96
C HIS A 405 -7.23 8.33 -0.44
N ILE A 406 -5.98 8.13 -0.85
CA ILE A 406 -4.85 8.97 -0.44
C ILE A 406 -4.60 10.01 -1.52
N LEU A 407 -4.82 11.28 -1.21
CA LEU A 407 -4.38 12.35 -2.09
C LEU A 407 -2.89 12.58 -1.84
N PHE A 408 -2.04 12.13 -2.76
CA PHE A 408 -0.61 12.32 -2.68
C PHE A 408 -0.21 13.56 -3.49
N ILE A 409 0.37 14.55 -2.82
CA ILE A 409 0.95 15.74 -3.45
C ILE A 409 2.43 15.74 -3.13
N SER A 410 3.27 15.66 -4.15
CA SER A 410 4.71 15.65 -3.96
C SER A 410 5.47 16.52 -4.95
N MET A 411 6.74 16.80 -4.64
CA MET A 411 7.65 17.52 -5.53
C MET A 411 8.77 16.59 -6.02
N ASN A 412 8.85 16.37 -7.32
CA ASN A 412 9.90 15.60 -7.98
C ASN A 412 11.21 16.39 -8.05
N GLY A 413 12.31 15.73 -7.66
CA GLY A 413 13.66 16.27 -7.73
C GLY A 413 14.04 17.14 -6.53
N SER A 414 15.34 17.31 -6.31
CA SER A 414 15.92 18.08 -5.20
C SER A 414 15.91 19.59 -5.47
N THR A 415 14.81 20.12 -6.02
CA THR A 415 14.72 21.53 -6.39
C THR A 415 14.41 22.34 -5.14
N MET A 416 15.47 22.86 -4.49
CA MET A 416 15.34 23.89 -3.47
C MET A 416 14.76 25.14 -4.12
N THR A 417 13.44 25.33 -4.03
CA THR A 417 12.77 26.53 -4.51
C THR A 417 12.61 27.52 -3.35
N ASN A 418 13.06 28.76 -3.55
CA ASN A 418 12.75 29.88 -2.66
C ASN A 418 11.38 30.50 -2.97
N LYS A 419 10.63 29.93 -3.92
CA LYS A 419 9.32 30.41 -4.34
C LYS A 419 8.24 29.60 -3.62
N ASN A 420 7.21 30.29 -3.14
CA ASN A 420 6.08 29.66 -2.48
C ASN A 420 5.26 28.85 -3.49
N ILE A 421 4.78 27.70 -3.04
CA ILE A 421 3.82 26.87 -3.76
C ILE A 421 2.60 26.73 -2.85
N TYR A 422 1.41 27.01 -3.40
CA TYR A 422 0.16 26.91 -2.65
C TYR A 422 -0.68 25.77 -3.22
N ALA A 423 -1.28 24.96 -2.33
CA ALA A 423 -2.28 23.98 -2.73
C ALA A 423 -3.61 24.26 -2.02
N TYR A 424 -4.67 24.43 -2.80
CA TYR A 424 -6.03 24.58 -2.31
C TYR A 424 -6.77 23.25 -2.51
N ILE A 425 -7.05 22.56 -1.40
CA ILE A 425 -7.67 21.23 -1.40
C ILE A 425 -9.08 21.36 -0.85
N ARG A 426 -10.06 21.11 -1.71
CA ARG A 426 -11.46 21.02 -1.34
C ARG A 426 -11.91 19.56 -1.35
N PHE A 427 -12.54 19.11 -0.28
CA PHE A 427 -12.96 17.73 -0.11
C PHE A 427 -14.34 17.63 0.56
N ARG A 428 -14.91 16.43 0.55
CA ARG A 428 -16.17 16.10 1.24
C ARG A 428 -15.87 15.34 2.53
N SER A 429 -16.77 15.46 3.51
CA SER A 429 -16.69 14.63 4.72
C SER A 429 -16.84 13.14 4.35
N PRO A 430 -16.14 12.22 5.03
CA PRO A 430 -15.18 12.45 6.12
C PRO A 430 -13.72 12.59 5.66
N LEU A 431 -12.94 13.38 6.40
CA LEU A 431 -11.48 13.37 6.36
C LEU A 431 -10.97 12.58 7.57
N TYR A 432 -10.26 11.49 7.33
CA TYR A 432 -9.81 10.58 8.39
C TYR A 432 -8.39 10.86 8.84
N ARG A 433 -7.51 11.20 7.90
CA ARG A 433 -6.11 11.47 8.20
C ARG A 433 -5.56 12.57 7.31
N TYR A 434 -4.59 13.29 7.81
CA TYR A 434 -3.80 14.23 7.04
C TYR A 434 -2.33 14.11 7.44
N THR A 435 -1.44 13.84 6.49
CA THR A 435 0.00 13.60 6.72
C THR A 435 0.84 14.67 6.06
N ILE A 436 1.78 15.24 6.82
CA ILE A 436 2.76 16.23 6.36
C ILE A 436 4.16 15.65 6.50
N LYS A 437 4.87 15.46 5.40
CA LYS A 437 6.29 15.02 5.38
C LYS A 437 7.24 16.13 4.98
N GLY A 438 6.76 17.07 4.15
CA GLY A 438 7.56 18.17 3.62
C GLY A 438 7.60 19.43 4.50
N THR A 439 7.75 20.58 3.86
CA THR A 439 7.83 21.90 4.50
C THR A 439 6.67 22.78 4.08
N GLY A 440 6.07 23.52 5.00
CA GLY A 440 5.02 24.50 4.69
C GLY A 440 3.85 24.45 5.65
N ASN A 441 2.94 25.39 5.56
CA ASN A 441 1.89 25.60 6.56
C ASN A 441 0.57 24.98 6.11
N VAL A 442 -0.31 24.69 7.06
CA VAL A 442 -1.62 24.10 6.79
C VAL A 442 -2.70 24.90 7.49
N LEU A 443 -3.71 25.34 6.75
CA LEU A 443 -4.83 26.12 7.25
C LEU A 443 -6.15 25.52 6.80
N THR A 444 -7.13 25.39 7.69
CA THR A 444 -8.53 25.17 7.29
C THR A 444 -9.25 26.50 7.08
N ASP A 445 -10.25 26.52 6.21
CA ASP A 445 -11.21 27.61 6.14
C ASP A 445 -12.07 27.75 7.42
N ASP A 446 -12.98 28.72 7.41
CA ASP A 446 -13.87 28.99 8.53
C ASP A 446 -14.85 27.84 8.81
N ASN A 447 -15.16 26.97 7.84
CA ASN A 447 -16.04 25.81 8.06
C ASN A 447 -15.31 24.72 8.85
N GLY A 448 -13.99 24.61 8.66
CA GLY A 448 -13.16 23.62 9.33
C GLY A 448 -13.38 22.20 8.84
N ILE A 449 -12.83 21.24 9.59
CA ILE A 449 -13.03 19.82 9.37
C ILE A 449 -14.16 19.35 10.29
N SER A 450 -15.19 18.76 9.71
CA SER A 450 -16.32 18.20 10.47
C SER A 450 -16.61 16.76 10.06
N SER A 451 -16.88 15.93 11.05
CA SER A 451 -17.27 14.54 10.83
C SER A 451 -18.29 14.11 11.87
N GLU A 452 -19.36 13.46 11.43
CA GLU A 452 -20.37 12.84 12.29
C GLU A 452 -20.02 11.40 12.67
N ASN A 453 -19.02 10.80 12.02
CA ASN A 453 -18.62 9.42 12.28
C ASN A 453 -17.84 9.26 13.60
N THR A 454 -17.69 8.00 14.03
CA THR A 454 -17.02 7.61 15.28
C THR A 454 -15.52 7.32 15.11
N GLU A 455 -15.03 7.26 13.88
CA GLU A 455 -13.65 6.89 13.54
C GLU A 455 -12.66 8.01 13.88
N GLY A 456 -13.08 9.28 13.78
CA GLY A 456 -12.27 10.44 14.16
C GLY A 456 -11.35 10.96 13.06
N PHE A 457 -10.55 11.97 13.40
CA PHE A 457 -9.57 12.60 12.52
C PHE A 457 -8.16 12.50 13.10
N THR A 458 -7.18 12.13 12.29
CA THR A 458 -5.76 12.01 12.66
C THR A 458 -4.91 13.01 11.89
N LEU A 459 -4.07 13.76 12.58
CA LEU A 459 -3.05 14.63 11.99
C LEU A 459 -1.66 14.06 12.28
N ASP A 460 -0.92 13.75 11.24
CA ASP A 460 0.46 13.27 11.30
C ASP A 460 1.40 14.37 10.78
N ASN A 461 2.04 15.13 11.68
CA ASN A 461 3.05 16.12 11.31
C ASN A 461 4.46 15.54 11.49
N GLN A 462 5.07 15.12 10.38
CA GLN A 462 6.42 14.55 10.31
C GLN A 462 7.45 15.52 9.71
N GLY A 463 6.98 16.61 9.10
CA GLY A 463 7.80 17.58 8.38
C GLY A 463 8.12 18.86 9.17
N VAL A 464 8.23 19.98 8.46
CA VAL A 464 8.43 21.32 9.04
C VAL A 464 7.24 22.20 8.70
N ALA A 465 6.27 22.28 9.60
CA ALA A 465 4.97 22.86 9.31
C ALA A 465 4.29 23.51 10.52
N ASN A 466 3.71 24.69 10.32
CA ASN A 466 2.70 25.20 11.25
C ASN A 466 1.31 24.77 10.79
N VAL A 467 0.45 24.42 11.73
CA VAL A 467 -0.90 23.93 11.46
C VAL A 467 -1.93 24.78 12.18
N ALA A 468 -2.98 25.22 11.50
CA ALA A 468 -4.11 25.93 12.08
C ALA A 468 -5.42 25.31 11.56
N MET A 469 -6.14 24.59 12.42
CA MET A 469 -7.36 23.87 12.01
C MET A 469 -8.53 24.11 12.96
N ARG A 470 -9.70 24.42 12.39
CA ARG A 470 -11.00 24.33 13.07
C ARG A 470 -11.53 22.91 12.96
N LEU A 471 -12.01 22.33 14.07
CA LEU A 471 -12.48 20.95 14.13
C LEU A 471 -13.89 20.85 14.73
N ASN A 472 -14.69 19.92 14.21
CA ASN A 472 -15.95 19.46 14.80
C ASN A 472 -16.09 17.94 14.57
N VAL A 473 -15.41 17.15 15.41
CA VAL A 473 -15.23 15.70 15.21
C VAL A 473 -15.53 14.90 16.48
N THR A 474 -15.70 13.58 16.37
CA THR A 474 -15.93 12.72 17.54
C THR A 474 -14.62 12.40 18.28
N LYS A 475 -13.55 12.12 17.55
CA LYS A 475 -12.21 11.85 18.10
C LYS A 475 -11.18 12.61 17.30
N PHE A 476 -10.12 13.06 17.97
CA PHE A 476 -9.01 13.76 17.32
C PHE A 476 -7.68 13.21 17.81
N GLN A 477 -6.77 12.92 16.90
CA GLN A 477 -5.43 12.43 17.22
C GLN A 477 -4.38 13.29 16.52
N VAL A 478 -3.35 13.70 17.25
CA VAL A 478 -2.20 14.42 16.72
C VAL A 478 -0.94 13.64 17.02
N HIS A 479 -0.19 13.30 15.97
CA HIS A 479 1.16 12.78 16.06
C HIS A 479 2.13 13.83 15.53
N HIS A 480 2.81 14.53 16.45
CA HIS A 480 3.77 15.59 16.12
C HIS A 480 5.19 15.06 16.32
N THR A 481 5.83 14.62 15.23
CA THR A 481 7.23 14.16 15.23
C THR A 481 8.17 15.14 14.54
N GLY A 482 7.62 16.06 13.74
CA GLY A 482 8.35 17.10 13.02
C GLY A 482 8.67 18.35 13.82
N THR A 483 8.80 19.48 13.12
CA THR A 483 9.03 20.82 13.71
C THR A 483 7.93 21.79 13.31
N GLY A 484 7.40 22.54 14.27
CA GLY A 484 6.47 23.65 14.01
C GLY A 484 5.32 23.72 15.00
N ASN A 485 4.52 24.77 14.88
CA ASN A 485 3.48 25.09 15.85
C ASN A 485 2.09 24.74 15.32
N SER A 486 1.25 24.15 16.17
CA SER A 486 -0.12 23.77 15.85
C SER A 486 -1.13 24.53 16.70
N ARG A 487 -2.21 25.02 16.09
CA ARG A 487 -3.34 25.66 16.76
C ARG A 487 -4.65 24.98 16.35
N PHE A 488 -5.44 24.57 17.34
CA PHE A 488 -6.72 23.90 17.14
C PHE A 488 -7.84 24.63 17.89
N TRP A 489 -9.00 24.75 17.26
CA TRP A 489 -10.21 25.30 17.87
C TRP A 489 -11.47 24.60 17.38
N GLY A 490 -12.58 24.75 18.10
CA GLY A 490 -13.84 24.07 17.80
C GLY A 490 -14.20 23.01 18.85
N GLU A 491 -14.65 21.83 18.43
CA GLU A 491 -15.16 20.80 19.33
C GLU A 491 -14.68 19.37 18.97
N VAL A 492 -14.31 18.61 19.99
CA VAL A 492 -14.11 17.15 19.95
C VAL A 492 -15.04 16.50 20.97
N ARG A 493 -16.11 15.86 20.48
CA ARG A 493 -17.21 15.35 21.33
C ARG A 493 -16.79 14.22 22.28
N GLY A 494 -15.75 13.48 21.91
CA GLY A 494 -15.19 12.36 22.65
C GLY A 494 -13.78 12.66 23.18
N GLU A 495 -12.78 11.99 22.62
CA GLU A 495 -11.41 12.04 23.10
C GLU A 495 -10.49 12.76 22.11
N ALA A 496 -9.64 13.65 22.63
CA ALA A 496 -8.51 14.21 21.92
C ALA A 496 -7.19 13.65 22.45
N TYR A 497 -6.35 13.11 21.57
CA TYR A 497 -5.04 12.55 21.90
C TYR A 497 -3.92 13.34 21.23
N PHE A 498 -2.95 13.79 22.01
CA PHE A 498 -1.80 14.56 21.53
C PHE A 498 -0.50 13.82 21.87
N ASP A 499 0.20 13.30 20.87
CA ASP A 499 1.50 12.66 20.97
C ASP A 499 2.60 13.57 20.40
N ALA A 500 3.23 14.34 21.28
CA ALA A 500 4.23 15.36 20.95
C ALA A 500 5.66 14.82 21.18
N LYS A 501 6.30 14.37 20.10
CA LYS A 501 7.67 13.84 20.10
C LYS A 501 8.69 14.77 19.44
N GLY A 502 8.21 15.67 18.58
CA GLY A 502 9.01 16.64 17.84
C GLY A 502 9.32 17.91 18.64
N VAL A 503 9.44 19.01 17.90
CA VAL A 503 9.73 20.35 18.44
C VAL A 503 8.61 21.31 18.06
N GLY A 504 8.04 22.01 19.04
CA GLY A 504 7.10 23.10 18.80
C GLY A 504 5.94 23.18 19.78
N ASP A 505 5.07 24.16 19.56
CA ASP A 505 3.92 24.43 20.41
C ASP A 505 2.65 23.80 19.85
N ILE A 506 1.88 23.10 20.70
CA ILE A 506 0.52 22.64 20.37
C ILE A 506 -0.47 23.43 21.24
N ASN A 507 -1.29 24.27 20.63
CA ASN A 507 -2.30 25.08 21.32
C ASN A 507 -3.72 24.64 20.94
N ALA A 508 -4.37 23.92 21.84
CA ALA A 508 -5.73 23.45 21.75
C ALA A 508 -6.61 23.98 22.91
N LEU A 509 -6.29 25.15 23.49
CA LEU A 509 -7.12 25.74 24.56
C LEU A 509 -8.51 26.17 24.08
N SER A 510 -8.61 26.50 22.79
CA SER A 510 -9.88 26.87 22.14
C SER A 510 -10.60 25.67 21.53
N LEU A 511 -10.10 24.45 21.75
CA LEU A 511 -10.73 23.21 21.33
C LEU A 511 -11.47 22.63 22.53
N ILE A 512 -12.81 22.65 22.49
CA ILE A 512 -13.66 22.07 23.53
C ILE A 512 -13.57 20.55 23.39
N THR A 513 -13.01 19.86 24.38
CA THR A 513 -12.88 18.40 24.34
C THR A 513 -13.50 17.77 25.58
N LYS A 514 -14.13 16.59 25.45
CA LYS A 514 -14.65 15.88 26.62
C LYS A 514 -13.51 15.34 27.47
N GLN A 515 -12.62 14.59 26.84
CA GLN A 515 -11.42 14.04 27.46
C GLN A 515 -10.20 14.40 26.61
N ALA A 516 -9.09 14.74 27.27
CA ALA A 516 -7.82 14.99 26.60
C ALA A 516 -6.71 14.11 27.17
N LYS A 517 -5.93 13.49 26.29
CA LYS A 517 -4.74 12.73 26.65
C LYS A 517 -3.52 13.33 25.96
N VAL A 518 -2.48 13.61 26.73
CA VAL A 518 -1.24 14.21 26.27
C VAL A 518 -0.08 13.31 26.63
N ARG A 519 0.73 12.97 25.63
CA ARG A 519 2.05 12.37 25.80
C ARG A 519 3.07 13.29 25.16
N SER A 520 3.99 13.82 25.97
CA SER A 520 5.01 14.75 25.48
C SER A 520 6.42 14.28 25.83
N THR A 521 7.17 13.90 24.80
CA THR A 521 8.52 13.32 24.93
C THR A 521 9.61 14.16 24.24
N GLY A 522 9.21 15.11 23.39
CA GLY A 522 10.13 16.03 22.70
C GLY A 522 10.37 17.35 23.44
N VAL A 523 10.54 18.42 22.66
CA VAL A 523 10.70 19.80 23.14
C VAL A 523 9.47 20.62 22.75
N ASN A 524 8.45 20.61 23.61
CA ASN A 524 7.14 21.14 23.24
C ASN A 524 6.50 22.00 24.33
N ILE A 525 5.67 22.94 23.93
CA ILE A 525 4.66 23.52 24.83
C ILE A 525 3.28 23.09 24.37
N VAL A 526 2.61 22.28 25.19
CA VAL A 526 1.25 21.79 24.89
C VAL A 526 0.26 22.52 25.78
N ARG A 527 -0.80 23.09 25.19
CA ARG A 527 -1.88 23.78 25.91
C ARG A 527 -3.21 23.14 25.54
N ILE A 528 -3.93 22.58 26.49
CA ILE A 528 -5.17 21.83 26.26
C ILE A 528 -6.27 22.24 27.24
N ALA A 529 -7.53 22.08 26.84
CA ALA A 529 -8.68 22.20 27.73
C ALA A 529 -9.58 20.98 27.56
N ALA A 530 -10.12 20.46 28.65
CA ALA A 530 -11.14 19.41 28.63
C ALA A 530 -12.25 19.71 29.65
N ILE A 531 -13.43 19.12 29.47
CA ILE A 531 -14.55 19.29 30.39
C ILE A 531 -14.66 18.17 31.44
N ASP A 532 -14.22 16.96 31.13
CA ASP A 532 -14.33 15.80 32.03
C ASP A 532 -13.01 15.38 32.64
N ASP A 533 -12.05 15.00 31.80
CA ASP A 533 -10.78 14.45 32.26
C ASP A 533 -9.59 14.86 31.40
N VAL A 534 -8.44 14.91 32.03
CA VAL A 534 -7.14 15.13 31.40
C VAL A 534 -6.14 14.08 31.90
N GLN A 535 -5.49 13.39 30.97
CA GLN A 535 -4.38 12.48 31.25
C GLN A 535 -3.08 13.02 30.63
N ILE A 536 -2.05 13.23 31.45
CA ILE A 536 -0.80 13.87 31.01
C ILE A 536 0.39 13.00 31.39
N GLU A 537 1.26 12.74 30.41
CA GLU A 537 2.56 12.12 30.57
C GLU A 537 3.63 12.97 29.90
N VAL A 538 4.62 13.41 30.67
CA VAL A 538 5.74 14.22 30.20
C VAL A 538 7.04 13.53 30.54
N SER A 539 7.90 13.29 29.55
CA SER A 539 9.24 12.75 29.76
C SER A 539 10.36 13.54 29.05
N GLY A 540 10.00 14.51 28.20
CA GLY A 540 10.95 15.38 27.47
C GLY A 540 11.23 16.72 28.17
N VAL A 541 11.67 17.70 27.38
CA VAL A 541 11.80 19.11 27.79
C VAL A 541 10.53 19.85 27.38
N SER A 542 9.42 19.54 28.05
CA SER A 542 8.11 19.99 27.59
C SER A 542 7.22 20.54 28.70
N ASN A 543 6.58 21.68 28.47
CA ASN A 543 5.59 22.22 29.41
C ASN A 543 4.18 21.90 28.92
N VAL A 544 3.34 21.33 29.79
CA VAL A 544 1.93 21.06 29.50
C VAL A 544 1.07 21.94 30.37
N TYR A 545 0.36 22.88 29.75
CA TYR A 545 -0.65 23.70 30.38
C TYR A 545 -2.02 23.07 30.12
N TYR A 546 -2.82 22.91 31.17
CA TYR A 546 -4.14 22.31 31.03
C TYR A 546 -5.22 23.11 31.76
N ARG A 547 -6.44 23.07 31.24
CA ARG A 547 -7.64 23.62 31.89
C ARG A 547 -8.68 22.51 32.07
N LEU A 548 -9.26 22.47 33.26
CA LEU A 548 -10.42 21.66 33.65
C LEU A 548 -11.44 22.56 34.36
N PRO A 549 -12.74 22.21 34.39
CA PRO A 549 -13.72 22.91 35.22
C PRO A 549 -13.30 22.97 36.69
N ALA A 550 -13.75 24.02 37.38
CA ALA A 550 -13.44 24.24 38.79
C ALA A 550 -13.78 22.99 39.63
N GLY A 551 -12.84 22.59 40.49
CA GLY A 551 -12.97 21.42 41.36
C GLY A 551 -12.57 20.08 40.72
N LYS A 552 -12.38 19.99 39.39
CA LYS A 552 -11.87 18.78 38.73
C LYS A 552 -10.34 18.72 38.76
N LYS A 553 -9.79 17.51 38.78
CA LYS A 553 -8.35 17.19 38.75
C LYS A 553 -8.08 16.19 37.62
N PRO A 554 -6.88 16.19 37.03
CA PRO A 554 -6.52 15.19 36.02
C PRO A 554 -6.49 13.79 36.65
N SER A 555 -7.04 12.79 35.96
CA SER A 555 -6.98 11.39 36.40
C SER A 555 -5.55 10.83 36.38
N LYS A 556 -4.68 11.40 35.53
CA LYS A 556 -3.27 11.06 35.44
C LYS A 556 -2.44 12.30 35.13
N ALA A 557 -1.39 12.54 35.91
CA ALA A 557 -0.41 13.58 35.64
C ALA A 557 0.98 13.10 36.09
N ILE A 558 1.83 12.72 35.14
CA ILE A 558 3.17 12.20 35.39
C ILE A 558 4.17 13.07 34.64
N SER A 559 5.16 13.61 35.35
CA SER A 559 6.32 14.25 34.74
C SER A 559 7.59 13.55 35.22
N THR A 560 8.37 13.05 34.27
CA THR A 560 9.66 12.39 34.48
C THR A 560 10.81 13.12 33.77
N GLY A 561 10.49 14.12 32.94
CA GLY A 561 11.47 14.94 32.21
C GLY A 561 11.74 16.29 32.86
N LEU A 562 12.37 17.20 32.11
CA LEU A 562 12.67 18.59 32.54
C LEU A 562 11.46 19.53 32.39
N GLY A 563 10.29 18.98 32.11
CA GLY A 563 9.05 19.65 31.83
C GLY A 563 8.14 19.86 33.05
N LYS A 564 7.25 20.86 32.98
CA LYS A 564 6.22 21.12 34.01
C LYS A 564 4.82 20.81 33.50
N ILE A 565 3.97 20.37 34.42
CA ILE A 565 2.52 20.27 34.21
C ILE A 565 1.88 21.38 35.03
N VAL A 566 1.13 22.28 34.37
CA VAL A 566 0.63 23.52 34.96
C VAL A 566 -0.87 23.66 34.71
N LEU A 567 -1.65 23.77 35.79
CA LEU A 567 -3.06 24.16 35.70
C LEU A 567 -3.16 25.64 35.33
N ILE A 568 -4.04 25.96 34.38
CA ILE A 568 -4.36 27.34 34.01
C ILE A 568 -5.87 27.57 34.15
N HIS A 569 -6.22 28.76 34.65
CA HIS A 569 -7.60 29.18 34.90
C HIS A 569 -8.25 29.74 33.64
#